data_AF-A0A1Y4M1E5-F1
#
_entry.id   AF-A0A1Y4M1E5-F1
#
_cell.length_a   1.000
_cell.length_b   1.000
_cell.length_c   1.000
_cell.angle_alpha   90.00
_cell.angle_beta   90.00
_cell.angle_gamma   90.00
#
_symmetry.space_group_name_H-M   'P 1'
#
loop_
_entity.id
_entity.type
_entity.pdbx_description
1 polymer ?
#
loop_
_entity_poly.entity_id
_entity_poly.type
_entity_poly.pdbx_seq_one_letter_code
_entity_poly.pdbx_strand_id
1 'polypeptide(L)'
;MFKKLKEIGQHTSDIECILVVGSVATGTNTIGSDLDIMIITANKSFLVQDKSFIEYFGIVINSKIEYYSACTSIRVWYQDENEIEFGMVDPSWISLPLDSGTRKVLTEGYKIIIDKKHYCQNLPL
;
A
#
# COMPACT_ATOMS: atom_id res chain seq x y z
N MET A 1 -6.26 -10.82 5.98
CA MET A 1 -5.63 -9.73 5.22
C MET A 1 -4.54 -9.00 6.00
N PHE A 2 -4.85 -8.16 6.99
CA PHE A 2 -3.84 -7.34 7.70
C PHE A 2 -2.69 -8.13 8.35
N LYS A 3 -2.96 -9.35 8.85
CA LYS A 3 -1.91 -10.26 9.33
C LYS A 3 -0.89 -10.60 8.23
N LYS A 4 -1.37 -10.95 7.03
CA LYS A 4 -0.53 -11.26 5.86
C LYS A 4 0.30 -10.04 5.42
N LEU A 5 -0.30 -8.83 5.45
CA LEU A 5 0.43 -7.59 5.18
C LEU A 5 1.54 -7.34 6.19
N LYS A 6 1.24 -7.55 7.48
CA LYS A 6 2.24 -7.43 8.54
C LYS A 6 3.37 -8.44 8.36
N GLU A 7 3.06 -9.68 8.01
CA GLU A 7 4.07 -10.73 7.75
C GLU A 7 4.99 -10.36 6.58
N ILE A 8 4.44 -9.99 5.41
CA ILE A 8 5.25 -9.52 4.26
C ILE A 8 6.09 -8.31 4.66
N GLY A 9 5.46 -7.32 5.32
CA GLY A 9 6.16 -6.14 5.79
C GLY A 9 7.32 -6.48 6.73
N GLN A 10 7.16 -7.43 7.66
CA GLN A 10 8.20 -7.84 8.60
C GLN A 10 9.34 -8.64 7.93
N HIS A 11 9.03 -9.45 6.92
CA HIS A 11 9.99 -10.40 6.34
C HIS A 11 10.66 -9.92 5.05
N THR A 12 10.14 -8.88 4.40
CA THR A 12 10.80 -8.22 3.27
C THR A 12 11.64 -7.05 3.76
N SER A 13 12.97 -7.15 3.66
CA SER A 13 13.92 -6.13 4.18
C SER A 13 13.65 -4.74 3.62
N ASP A 14 13.33 -4.67 2.33
CA ASP A 14 13.27 -3.42 1.58
C ASP A 14 11.95 -2.66 1.81
N ILE A 15 10.92 -3.33 2.35
CA ILE A 15 9.68 -2.68 2.78
C ILE A 15 9.93 -1.98 4.11
N GLU A 16 9.78 -0.66 4.11
CA GLU A 16 10.02 0.18 5.29
C GLU A 16 8.73 0.51 6.03
N CYS A 17 7.63 0.70 5.30
CA CYS A 17 6.32 1.01 5.87
C CYS A 17 5.19 0.44 4.99
N ILE A 18 4.10 0.01 5.63
CA ILE A 18 2.85 -0.36 4.96
C ILE A 18 1.71 0.36 5.65
N LEU A 19 0.93 1.08 4.84
CA LEU A 19 -0.29 1.76 5.26
C LEU A 19 -1.49 1.16 4.53
N VAL A 20 -2.61 1.08 5.22
CA VAL A 20 -3.93 0.99 4.58
C VAL A 20 -4.47 2.40 4.50
N VAL A 21 -4.96 2.83 3.34
CA VAL A 21 -5.49 4.18 3.12
C VAL A 21 -6.96 4.11 2.68
N GLY A 22 -7.59 5.27 2.48
CA GLY A 22 -8.92 5.35 1.89
C GLY A 22 -10.04 4.81 2.78
N SER A 23 -11.10 4.31 2.14
CA SER A 23 -12.37 3.99 2.80
C SER A 23 -12.24 2.89 3.87
N VAL A 24 -11.38 1.90 3.66
CA VAL A 24 -11.13 0.83 4.65
C VAL A 24 -10.33 1.37 5.85
N ALA A 25 -9.43 2.33 5.62
CA ALA A 25 -8.71 2.98 6.70
C ALA A 25 -9.67 3.76 7.63
N THR A 26 -10.64 4.45 7.06
CA THR A 26 -11.60 5.28 7.82
C THR A 26 -12.86 4.54 8.27
N GLY A 27 -13.11 3.32 7.76
CA GLY A 27 -14.31 2.54 8.07
C GLY A 27 -15.56 3.00 7.34
N THR A 28 -15.40 3.77 6.27
CA THR A 28 -16.49 4.23 5.39
C THR A 28 -16.69 3.33 4.17
N ASN A 29 -15.96 2.21 4.09
CA ASN A 29 -16.03 1.25 3.00
C ASN A 29 -17.41 0.57 2.91
N THR A 30 -17.85 0.27 1.69
CA THR A 30 -19.08 -0.45 1.39
C THR A 30 -18.79 -1.88 0.94
N ILE A 31 -19.83 -2.68 0.74
CA ILE A 31 -19.71 -3.97 0.05
C ILE A 31 -19.15 -3.70 -1.35
N GLY A 32 -18.07 -4.36 -1.72
CA GLY A 32 -17.38 -4.18 -3.01
C GLY A 32 -16.33 -3.07 -3.04
N SER A 33 -16.07 -2.36 -1.94
CA SER A 33 -14.91 -1.46 -1.88
C SER A 33 -13.61 -2.25 -2.01
N ASP A 34 -12.67 -1.70 -2.77
CA ASP A 34 -11.29 -2.16 -2.84
C ASP A 34 -10.53 -1.86 -1.54
N LEU A 35 -9.43 -2.60 -1.36
CA LEU A 35 -8.48 -2.36 -0.28
C LEU A 35 -7.25 -1.61 -0.83
N ASP A 36 -7.13 -0.34 -0.48
CA ASP A 36 -5.98 0.49 -0.84
C ASP A 36 -4.82 0.34 0.13
N ILE A 37 -3.65 -0.01 -0.39
CA ILE A 37 -2.44 -0.25 0.38
C ILE A 37 -1.32 0.60 -0.19
N MET A 38 -0.66 1.38 0.66
CA MET A 38 0.58 2.07 0.32
C MET A 38 1.76 1.32 0.92
N ILE A 39 2.70 0.89 0.07
CA ILE A 39 3.96 0.25 0.44
C ILE A 39 5.10 1.24 0.16
N ILE A 40 5.74 1.70 1.23
CA ILE A 40 6.95 2.51 1.14
C ILE A 40 8.14 1.55 1.18
N THR A 41 8.94 1.54 0.11
CA THR A 41 10.04 0.59 -0.08
C THR A 41 11.26 1.26 -0.67
N ALA A 42 12.46 0.87 -0.22
CA ALA A 42 13.72 1.30 -0.83
C ALA A 42 14.01 0.60 -2.17
N ASN A 43 13.21 -0.42 -2.53
CA ASN A 43 13.40 -1.23 -3.73
C ASN A 43 12.07 -1.43 -4.46
N LYS A 44 11.51 -0.32 -4.97
CA LYS A 44 10.24 -0.31 -5.70
C LYS A 44 10.26 -1.20 -6.95
N SER A 45 11.34 -1.16 -7.72
CA SER A 45 11.46 -1.94 -8.96
C SER A 45 11.39 -3.44 -8.71
N PHE A 46 12.03 -3.95 -7.66
CA PHE A 46 11.97 -5.36 -7.30
C PHE A 46 10.53 -5.81 -7.00
N LEU A 47 9.80 -5.08 -6.15
CA LEU A 47 8.42 -5.46 -5.82
C LEU A 47 7.47 -5.37 -7.03
N VAL A 48 7.73 -4.47 -7.97
CA VAL A 48 6.91 -4.36 -9.20
C VAL A 48 7.17 -5.50 -10.18
N GLN A 49 8.43 -5.95 -10.27
CA GLN A 49 8.84 -7.03 -11.16
C GLN A 49 8.53 -8.42 -10.58
N ASP A 50 8.84 -8.64 -9.30
CA ASP A 50 8.53 -9.87 -8.58
C ASP A 50 7.13 -9.78 -7.97
N LYS A 51 6.16 -10.24 -8.76
CA LYS A 51 4.75 -10.26 -8.35
C LYS A 51 4.38 -11.43 -7.45
N SER A 52 5.31 -12.31 -7.07
CA SER A 52 4.99 -13.51 -6.27
C SER A 52 4.27 -13.19 -4.96
N PHE A 53 4.52 -12.01 -4.38
CA PHE A 53 3.86 -11.58 -3.15
C PHE A 53 2.35 -11.41 -3.30
N ILE A 54 1.82 -11.10 -4.49
CA ILE A 54 0.37 -10.91 -4.66
C ILE A 54 -0.37 -12.26 -4.56
N GLU A 55 0.25 -13.36 -4.98
CA GLU A 55 -0.31 -14.70 -4.87
C GLU A 55 -0.44 -15.16 -3.41
N TYR A 56 0.33 -14.57 -2.50
CA TYR A 56 0.21 -14.84 -1.07
C TYR A 56 -1.16 -14.45 -0.49
N PHE A 57 -1.86 -13.51 -1.13
CA PHE A 57 -3.14 -13.02 -0.66
C PHE A 57 -4.31 -13.90 -1.09
N GLY A 58 -4.20 -14.60 -2.21
CA GLY A 58 -5.20 -15.54 -2.72
C GLY A 58 -4.97 -15.92 -4.18
N ILE A 59 -5.95 -16.59 -4.79
CA ILE A 59 -5.91 -16.96 -6.21
C ILE A 59 -6.16 -15.71 -7.06
N VAL A 60 -5.16 -15.29 -7.81
CA VAL A 60 -5.20 -14.13 -8.70
C VAL A 60 -5.94 -14.48 -9.98
N ILE A 61 -7.03 -13.77 -10.27
CA ILE A 61 -7.77 -13.91 -11.54
C ILE A 61 -7.23 -12.93 -12.57
N ASN A 62 -6.87 -11.72 -12.14
CA ASN A 62 -6.30 -10.70 -13.00
C ASN A 62 -5.40 -9.75 -12.19
N SER A 63 -4.46 -9.09 -12.87
CA SER A 63 -3.71 -7.97 -12.30
C SER A 63 -3.39 -6.92 -13.35
N LYS A 64 -3.34 -5.65 -12.94
CA LYS A 64 -3.02 -4.51 -13.82
C LYS A 64 -2.02 -3.60 -13.12
N ILE A 65 -1.02 -3.13 -13.87
CA ILE A 65 -0.09 -2.10 -13.41
C ILE A 65 -0.56 -0.75 -13.92
N GLU A 66 -0.60 0.23 -13.04
CA GLU A 66 -0.90 1.63 -13.33
C GLU A 66 0.16 2.55 -12.73
N TYR A 67 0.38 3.70 -13.36
CA TYR A 67 1.43 4.64 -12.97
C TYR A 67 0.81 5.99 -12.60
N TYR A 68 1.01 6.41 -11.36
CA TYR A 68 0.47 7.64 -10.78
C TYR A 68 1.59 8.49 -10.17
N SER A 69 2.19 9.36 -10.97
CA SER A 69 3.32 10.20 -10.53
C SER A 69 4.43 9.36 -9.89
N ALA A 70 4.64 9.47 -8.56
CA ALA A 70 5.66 8.70 -7.83
C ALA A 70 5.23 7.25 -7.50
N CYS A 71 3.92 6.97 -7.53
CA CYS A 71 3.32 5.68 -7.19
C CYS A 71 3.22 4.76 -8.42
N THR A 72 3.67 3.52 -8.25
CA THR A 72 3.33 2.42 -9.17
C THR A 72 2.30 1.55 -8.49
N SER A 73 1.10 1.49 -9.05
CA SER A 73 -0.02 0.74 -8.51
C SER A 73 -0.14 -0.62 -9.20
N ILE A 74 -0.29 -1.67 -8.40
CA ILE A 74 -0.70 -3.01 -8.88
C ILE A 74 -2.10 -3.28 -8.35
N ARG A 75 -3.09 -3.19 -9.24
CA ARG A 75 -4.47 -3.60 -8.95
C ARG A 75 -4.59 -5.10 -9.18
N VAL A 76 -5.13 -5.82 -8.21
CA VAL A 76 -5.23 -7.28 -8.23
C VAL A 76 -6.65 -7.71 -7.90
N TRP A 77 -7.23 -8.54 -8.77
CA TRP A 77 -8.56 -9.13 -8.57
C TRP A 77 -8.41 -10.60 -8.20
N TYR A 78 -8.95 -10.98 -7.04
CA TYR A 78 -8.91 -12.35 -6.53
C TYR A 78 -10.23 -13.09 -6.77
N GLN A 79 -10.17 -14.42 -6.78
CA GLN A 79 -11.32 -15.29 -7.04
C GLN A 79 -12.48 -15.08 -6.06
N ASP A 80 -12.20 -14.80 -4.79
CA ASP A 80 -13.21 -14.67 -3.72
C ASP A 80 -13.71 -13.22 -3.54
N GLU A 81 -13.78 -12.45 -4.63
CA GLU A 81 -14.33 -11.08 -4.75
C GLU A 81 -13.73 -9.99 -3.83
N ASN A 82 -12.41 -9.86 -3.79
CA ASN A 82 -11.79 -8.65 -3.27
C ASN A 82 -10.81 -8.09 -4.30
N GLU A 83 -10.92 -6.80 -4.59
CA GLU A 83 -9.88 -6.06 -5.28
C GLU A 83 -8.91 -5.48 -4.24
N ILE A 84 -7.61 -5.62 -4.50
CA ILE A 84 -6.58 -4.98 -3.69
C ILE A 84 -5.73 -4.12 -4.60
N GLU A 85 -5.58 -2.86 -4.23
CA GLU A 85 -4.65 -1.94 -4.86
C GLU A 85 -3.37 -1.83 -4.03
N PHE A 86 -2.25 -2.28 -4.59
CA PHE A 86 -0.93 -2.12 -4.00
C PHE A 86 -0.20 -0.94 -4.65
N GLY A 87 -0.24 0.22 -4.03
CA GLY A 87 0.56 1.38 -4.41
C GLY A 87 1.97 1.30 -3.83
N MET A 88 2.98 1.21 -4.67
CA MET A 88 4.39 1.22 -4.25
C MET A 88 5.05 2.55 -4.52
N VAL A 89 5.76 3.07 -3.52
CA VAL A 89 6.44 4.35 -3.56
C VAL A 89 7.82 4.25 -2.91
N ASP A 90 8.73 5.11 -3.35
CA ASP A 90 10.04 5.28 -2.71
C ASP A 90 9.90 6.06 -1.37
N PRO A 91 10.88 5.98 -0.45
CA PRO A 91 10.81 6.69 0.84
C PRO A 91 10.69 8.22 0.70
N SER A 92 11.07 8.77 -0.44
CA SER A 92 10.88 10.19 -0.75
C SER A 92 9.40 10.61 -0.74
N TRP A 93 8.46 9.69 -0.95
CA TRP A 93 7.02 9.98 -0.95
C TRP A 93 6.55 10.54 0.40
N ILE A 94 7.08 10.02 1.50
CA ILE A 94 6.72 10.47 2.86
C ILE A 94 7.67 11.54 3.42
N SER A 95 8.55 12.09 2.58
CA SER A 95 9.52 13.11 3.00
C SER A 95 8.82 14.44 3.29
N LEU A 96 9.29 15.14 4.32
CA LEU A 96 8.76 16.45 4.68
C LEU A 96 9.51 17.57 3.93
N PRO A 97 8.80 18.61 3.46
CA PRO A 97 7.35 18.76 3.47
C PRO A 97 6.66 17.79 2.48
N LEU A 98 5.52 17.23 2.89
CA LEU A 98 4.72 16.35 2.01
C LEU A 98 4.28 17.10 0.76
N ASP A 99 4.36 16.45 -0.40
CA ASP A 99 3.74 16.96 -1.61
C ASP A 99 2.20 16.95 -1.48
N SER A 100 1.51 17.72 -2.33
CA SER A 100 0.07 17.89 -2.25
C SER A 100 -0.72 16.59 -2.44
N GLY A 101 -0.23 15.68 -3.28
CA GLY A 101 -0.88 14.39 -3.54
C GLY A 101 -0.75 13.47 -2.33
N THR A 102 0.47 13.35 -1.80
CA THR A 102 0.72 12.57 -0.57
C THR A 102 -0.07 13.11 0.62
N ARG A 103 -0.06 14.43 0.83
CA ARG A 103 -0.85 15.06 1.91
C ARG A 103 -2.33 14.69 1.77
N LYS A 104 -2.90 14.82 0.57
CA LYS A 104 -4.31 14.48 0.35
C LYS A 104 -4.63 13.04 0.74
N VAL A 105 -3.85 12.06 0.26
CA VAL A 105 -4.04 10.64 0.58
C VAL A 105 -4.00 10.39 2.09
N LEU A 106 -3.06 11.01 2.79
CA LEU A 106 -2.88 10.79 4.23
C LEU A 106 -3.92 11.54 5.08
N THR A 107 -4.34 12.74 4.67
CA THR A 107 -5.40 13.51 5.33
C THR A 107 -6.77 12.85 5.17
N GLU A 108 -7.01 12.13 4.07
CA GLU A 108 -8.22 11.31 3.88
C GLU A 108 -8.27 10.10 4.82
N GLY A 109 -7.16 9.79 5.51
CA GLY A 109 -7.09 8.81 6.58
C GLY A 109 -6.28 7.58 6.21
N TYR A 110 -5.51 7.09 7.18
CA TYR A 110 -4.67 5.91 7.03
C TYR A 110 -4.58 5.11 8.33
N LYS A 111 -4.25 3.83 8.20
CA LYS A 111 -3.91 2.92 9.30
C LYS A 111 -2.52 2.34 9.05
N ILE A 112 -1.65 2.47 10.05
CA ILE A 112 -0.30 1.90 9.99
C ILE A 112 -0.38 0.38 10.24
N ILE A 113 0.12 -0.42 9.31
CA ILE A 113 0.28 -1.88 9.48
C ILE A 113 1.68 -2.19 10.01
N ILE A 114 2.70 -1.58 9.42
CA ILE A 114 4.09 -1.60 9.87
C ILE A 114 4.73 -0.26 9.55
N ASP A 115 5.62 0.20 10.42
CA ASP A 115 6.44 1.38 10.19
C ASP A 115 7.80 1.16 10.86
N LYS A 116 8.74 0.58 10.10
CA LYS A 116 10.07 0.20 10.61
C LYS A 116 10.98 1.41 10.83
N LYS A 117 10.65 2.54 10.23
CA LYS A 117 11.47 3.76 10.22
C LYS A 117 10.83 4.93 10.94
N HIS A 118 9.65 4.72 11.53
CA HIS A 118 8.86 5.73 12.25
C HIS A 118 8.46 6.93 11.36
N TYR A 119 8.22 6.70 10.08
CA TYR A 119 7.82 7.74 9.13
C TYR A 119 6.43 8.30 9.41
N CYS A 120 5.51 7.45 9.88
CA CYS A 120 4.08 7.74 9.83
C CYS A 120 3.47 8.02 11.21
N GLN A 121 4.20 7.80 12.30
CA GLN A 121 3.62 7.82 13.64
C GLN A 121 3.19 9.22 14.14
N ASN A 122 3.66 10.32 13.53
CA ASN A 122 3.33 11.70 13.94
C ASN A 122 3.40 12.71 12.78
N LEU A 123 2.80 12.40 11.63
CA LEU A 123 2.86 13.29 10.46
C LEU A 123 2.06 14.59 10.66
N PRO A 124 2.61 15.76 10.28
CA PRO A 124 1.89 17.03 10.30
C PRO A 124 0.96 17.15 9.08
N LEU A 125 -0.26 16.62 9.22
CA LEU A 125 -1.29 16.57 8.17
C LEU A 125 -2.21 17.80 8.13
#